data_AF-A0A1I1I358-F1
#
_entry.id   AF-A0A1I1I358-F1
#
_cell.length_a   1.000
_cell.length_b   1.000
_cell.length_c   1.000
_cell.angle_alpha   90.00
_cell.angle_beta   90.00
_cell.angle_gamma   90.00
#
_symmetry.space_group_name_H-M   'P 1'
#
loop_
_entity.id
_entity.type
_entity.pdbx_description
1 polymer ?
#
loop_
_entity_poly.entity_id
_entity_poly.type
_entity_poly.pdbx_seq_one_letter_code
_entity_poly.pdbx_strand_id
1 'polypeptide(L)' 'MIPSIGLVISYLMALYLFNVAYFEAIKISNQEGKVNGTLLIMSAAMAMVFTEFTMVFHSQSFG' A
#
# COMPACT_ATOMS: atom_id res chain seq x y z
N MET A 1 -14.97 -10.15 -15.58
CA MET A 1 -15.75 -9.86 -14.35
C MET A 1 -14.93 -10.05 -13.07
N ILE A 2 -14.29 -11.20 -12.85
CA ILE A 2 -13.40 -11.45 -11.68
C ILE A 2 -12.11 -10.59 -11.70
N PRO A 3 -11.42 -10.37 -12.84
CA PRO A 3 -10.17 -9.57 -12.86
C PRO A 3 -10.39 -8.12 -12.44
N SER A 4 -11.53 -7.54 -12.84
CA SER A 4 -11.89 -6.15 -12.56
C SER A 4 -12.13 -5.92 -11.07
N ILE A 5 -12.70 -6.90 -10.35
CA ILE A 5 -12.87 -6.83 -8.89
C ILE A 5 -11.52 -6.93 -8.18
N GLY A 6 -10.65 -7.85 -8.61
CA GLY A 6 -9.28 -7.99 -8.08
C GLY A 6 -8.46 -6.71 -8.26
N LEU A 7 -8.61 -6.04 -9.41
CA LEU A 7 -7.97 -4.76 -9.68
C LEU A 7 -8.45 -3.66 -8.72
N VAL A 8 -9.76 -3.49 -8.56
CA VAL A 8 -10.33 -2.46 -7.68
C VAL A 8 -9.90 -2.69 -6.23
N ILE A 9 -9.97 -3.93 -5.74
CA ILE A 9 -9.56 -4.27 -4.37
C ILE A 9 -8.07 -4.02 -4.17
N SER A 10 -7.23 -4.48 -5.11
CA SER A 10 -5.77 -4.32 -4.99
C SER A 10 -5.36 -2.85 -5.01
N TYR A 11 -5.98 -2.06 -5.87
CA TYR A 11 -5.75 -0.62 -5.97
C TYR A 11 -6.17 0.12 -4.69
N LEU A 12 -7.38 -0.15 -4.18
CA LEU A 12 -7.86 0.45 -2.94
C LEU A 12 -6.97 0.07 -1.74
N MET A 13 -6.49 -1.17 -1.70
CA MET A 13 -5.60 -1.63 -0.63
C MET A 13 -4.21 -0.99 -0.72
N ALA A 14 -3.66 -0.81 -1.92
CA ALA A 14 -2.42 -0.07 -2.12
C ALA A 14 -2.56 1.37 -1.61
N LEU A 15 -3.63 2.07 -1.99
CA LEU A 15 -3.92 3.43 -1.51
C LEU A 15 -4.07 3.49 0.01
N TYR A 16 -4.77 2.53 0.61
CA TYR A 16 -4.91 2.46 2.06
C TYR A 16 -3.55 2.30 2.75
N LEU A 17 -2.72 1.37 2.29
CA LEU A 17 -1.40 1.11 2.87
C LEU A 17 -0.45 2.30 2.70
N PHE A 18 -0.47 2.99 1.55
CA PHE A 18 0.28 4.23 1.37
C PHE A 18 -0.17 5.34 2.32
N ASN A 19 -1.48 5.49 2.56
CA ASN A 19 -1.98 6.45 3.55
C ASN A 19 -1.52 6.11 4.97
N VAL A 20 -1.61 4.84 5.37
CA VAL A 20 -1.11 4.39 6.69
C VAL A 20 0.37 4.67 6.83
N ALA A 21 1.17 4.33 5.81
CA ALA A 21 2.60 4.63 5.79
C ALA A 21 2.86 6.14 5.89
N TYR A 22 2.11 6.96 5.17
CA TYR A 22 2.24 8.42 5.21
C TYR A 22 1.94 9.01 6.60
N PHE A 23 0.85 8.57 7.24
CA PHE A 23 0.52 9.02 8.60
C PHE A 23 1.55 8.57 9.63
N GLU A 24 2.05 7.34 9.54
CA GLU A 24 3.13 6.87 10.41
C GLU A 24 4.43 7.62 10.15
N ALA A 25 4.75 7.97 8.91
CA ALA A 25 5.93 8.79 8.60
C ALA A 25 5.85 10.17 9.26
N ILE A 26 4.69 10.84 9.20
CA ILE A 26 4.47 12.13 9.89
C ILE A 26 4.57 11.97 11.40
N LYS A 27 3.98 10.91 11.96
CA LYS A 27 4.02 10.65 13.40
C LYS A 27 5.46 10.41 13.87
N ILE A 28 6.24 9.66 13.11
CA ILE A 28 7.66 9.43 13.36
C ILE A 28 8.47 10.72 13.21
N SER A 29 8.19 11.56 12.21
CA SER A 29 8.91 12.82 12.02
C SER A 29 8.67 13.83 13.15
N ASN A 30 7.51 13.75 13.81
CA ASN A 30 7.13 14.63 14.91
C ASN A 30 7.48 14.06 16.29
N GLN A 31 8.01 12.84 16.38
CA GLN A 31 8.42 12.24 17.64
C GLN A 31 9.89 12.53 17.95
N GLU A 32 10.14 13.07 19.14
CA GLU A 32 11.49 13.20 19.68
C GLU A 32 11.86 11.92 20.45
N GLY A 33 13.02 11.33 20.12
CA GLY A 33 13.55 10.14 20.79
C GLY A 33 13.43 8.85 19.98
N LYS A 34 13.33 7.70 20.67
CA LYS A 34 13.26 6.39 20.00
C LYS A 34 11.90 6.23 19.31
N VAL A 35 11.92 6.06 17.99
CA VAL A 35 10.74 5.85 17.16
C VAL A 35 10.58 4.36 16.80
N ASN A 36 9.33 3.89 16.69
CA ASN A 36 9.02 2.55 16.19
C ASN A 36 8.57 2.61 14.73
N GLY A 37 9.53 2.43 13.80
CA GLY A 37 9.28 2.45 12.36
C GLY A 37 8.70 1.17 11.76
N THR A 38 8.40 0.15 12.56
CA THR A 38 7.98 -1.17 12.05
C THR A 38 6.71 -1.07 11.23
N LEU A 39 5.72 -0.30 11.71
CA LEU A 39 4.44 -0.13 11.02
C LEU A 39 4.61 0.62 9.69
N LEU A 40 5.46 1.66 9.66
CA LEU A 40 5.83 2.36 8.43
C LEU A 40 6.46 1.42 7.41
N ILE A 41 7.47 0.66 7.81
CA ILE A 41 8.22 -0.24 6.92
C ILE A 41 7.31 -1.33 6.38
N MET A 42 6.50 -1.97 7.23
CA MET A 42 5.59 -3.03 6.81
C MET A 42 4.48 -2.50 5.90
N SER A 43 3.86 -1.37 6.23
CA SER A 43 2.81 -0.79 5.38
C SER A 43 3.35 -0.34 4.03
N ALA A 44 4.53 0.28 3.98
CA ALA A 44 5.18 0.67 2.72
C ALA A 44 5.57 -0.54 1.86
N ALA A 45 6.16 -1.59 2.46
CA ALA A 45 6.51 -2.81 1.75
C ALA A 45 5.26 -3.51 1.18
N MET A 46 4.20 -3.60 1.98
CA MET A 46 2.94 -4.21 1.56
C MET A 46 2.23 -3.36 0.49
N ALA A 47 2.32 -2.03 0.54
CA ALA A 47 1.78 -1.14 -0.48
C ALA A 47 2.40 -1.41 -1.87
N MET A 48 3.72 -1.66 -1.92
CA MET A 48 4.40 -2.06 -3.14
C MET A 48 3.88 -3.41 -3.67
N VAL A 49 3.68 -4.41 -2.80
CA VAL A 49 3.12 -5.71 -3.19
C VAL A 49 1.72 -5.56 -3.81
N PHE A 50 0.85 -4.75 -3.21
CA PHE A 50 -0.49 -4.51 -3.76
C PHE A 50 -0.48 -3.69 -5.05
N THR A 51 0.56 -2.88 -5.26
CA THR A 51 0.77 -2.17 -6.54
C THR A 51 1.13 -3.18 -7.64
N GLU A 52 2.00 -4.14 -7.37
CA GLU A 52 2.30 -5.25 -8.29
C GLU A 52 1.06 -6.08 -8.61
N PHE A 53 0.24 -6.43 -7.61
CA PHE A 53 -1.04 -7.11 -7.84
C PHE A 53 -1.97 -6.30 -8.74
N THR A 54 -2.04 -4.99 -8.53
CA THR A 54 -2.84 -4.10 -9.37
C THR A 54 -2.35 -4.14 -10.83
N MET A 55 -1.04 -4.14 -11.06
CA MET A 55 -0.46 -4.24 -12.40
C MET A 55 -0.74 -5.59 -13.06
N VAL A 56 -0.63 -6.70 -12.32
CA VAL A 56 -0.96 -8.04 -12.82
C VAL A 56 -2.44 -8.12 -13.19
N PHE A 57 -3.35 -7.66 -12.33
CA PHE A 57 -4.78 -7.69 -12.62
C PHE A 57 -5.17 -6.73 -13.77
N HIS A 58 -4.47 -5.61 -13.91
CA HIS A 58 -4.65 -4.70 -15.04
C HIS A 58 -4.25 -5.38 -16.35
N SER A 59 -3.08 -6.02 -16.39
CA SER A 59 -2.63 -6.77 -17.57
C SER A 59 -3.57 -7.92 -17.94
N GLN A 60 -4.20 -8.59 -16.97
CA GLN A 60 -5.17 -9.66 -17.25
C GLN A 60 -6.56 -9.15 -17.66
N SER A 61 -6.91 -7.91 -17.30
CA SER A 61 -8.23 -7.34 -17.61
C SER A 61 -8.27 -6.60 -18.95
N PHE A 62 -7.13 -6.16 -19.46
CA PHE A 62 -7.01 -5.32 -20.66
C PHE A 62 -5.94 -5.80 -21.67
N GLY A 63 -5.27 -6.91 -21.38
CA GLY A 63 -4.31 -7.57 -22.27
C GLY A 63 -4.91 -8.69 -23.10
#